data_AF-A0A2V5MXD2-F1
#
_entry.id   AF-A0A2V5MXD2-F1
#
_cell.length_a   1.000
_cell.length_b   1.000
_cell.length_c   1.000
_cell.angle_alpha   90.00
_cell.angle_beta   90.00
_cell.angle_gamma   90.00
#
_symmetry.space_group_name_H-M   'P 1'
#
loop_
_entity.id
_entity.type
_entity.pdbx_description
1 polymer ?
#
loop_
_entity_poly.entity_id
_entity_poly.type
_entity_poly.pdbx_seq_one_letter_code
_entity_poly.pdbx_strand_id
1 'polypeptide(L)'
;VELWFSDETGVEGDPRPRRRWVQPGRPRTLAYLGDHIRQNLIGAVCPHKRATVQFGGRWRRHDVFQLFLDEMAKTIPKAQGKRQLLMVDNAS
;
A
#
# COMPACT_ATOMS: atom_id res chain seq x y z
N VAL A 1 21.15 -7.46 12.51
CA VAL A 1 20.62 -6.65 11.38
C VAL A 1 19.16 -7.02 11.23
N GLU A 2 18.29 -6.04 11.02
CA GLU A 2 16.86 -6.25 10.83
C GLU A 2 16.49 -5.85 9.41
N LEU A 3 15.90 -6.79 8.68
CA LEU A 3 15.58 -6.64 7.28
C LEU A 3 14.09 -6.31 7.14
N TRP A 4 13.82 -5.24 6.42
CA TRP A 4 12.49 -4.74 6.10
C TRP A 4 12.28 -4.83 4.60
N PHE A 5 11.10 -5.27 4.20
CA PHE A 5 10.66 -5.31 2.81
C PHE A 5 9.52 -4.34 2.65
N SER A 6 9.66 -3.38 1.74
CA SER A 6 8.67 -2.34 1.49
C SER A 6 8.15 -2.44 0.06
N ASP A 7 6.85 -2.20 -0.08
CA ASP A 7 6.18 -2.13 -1.37
C ASP A 7 4.97 -1.19 -1.28
N GLU A 8 4.47 -0.80 -2.45
CA GLU A 8 3.28 0.01 -2.61
C GLU A 8 2.12 -0.79 -3.18
N THR A 9 0.91 -0.59 -2.65
CA THR A 9 -0.29 -1.23 -3.15
C THR A 9 -1.46 -0.25 -3.24
N GLY A 10 -2.25 -0.38 -4.30
CA GLY A 10 -3.52 0.31 -4.44
C GLY A 10 -4.67 -0.56 -3.94
N VAL A 11 -5.40 -0.08 -2.94
CA VAL A 11 -6.64 -0.69 -2.47
C VAL A 11 -7.82 0.03 -3.11
N GLU A 12 -8.60 -0.74 -3.86
CA GLU A 12 -9.82 -0.28 -4.51
C GLU A 12 -10.97 -0.34 -3.49
N GLY A 13 -11.60 0.82 -3.25
CA GLY A 13 -12.77 0.96 -2.41
C GLY A 13 -14.09 0.78 -3.16
N ASP A 14 -14.06 0.80 -4.50
CA ASP A 14 -15.25 0.52 -5.30
C ASP A 14 -15.62 -0.97 -5.16
N PRO A 15 -16.83 -1.31 -4.66
CA PRO A 15 -17.26 -2.70 -4.66
C PRO A 15 -17.35 -3.18 -6.10
N ARG A 16 -16.32 -3.92 -6.55
CA ARG A 16 -16.36 -4.56 -7.88
C ARG A 16 -17.69 -5.31 -8.00
N PRO A 17 -18.52 -5.01 -9.00
CA PRO A 17 -19.80 -5.69 -9.19
C PRO A 17 -19.51 -7.15 -9.56
N ARG A 18 -19.43 -8.01 -8.55
CA ARG A 18 -18.84 -9.34 -8.71
C ARG A 18 -19.74 -10.29 -9.49
N ARG A 19 -21.08 -10.14 -9.44
CA ARG A 19 -22.06 -10.92 -10.22
C ARG A 19 -23.37 -10.12 -10.37
N ARG A 20 -23.97 -10.12 -11.56
CA ARG A 20 -25.33 -9.61 -11.81
C ARG A 20 -26.13 -10.65 -12.60
N TRP A 21 -27.41 -10.77 -12.27
CA TRP A 21 -28.35 -11.54 -13.09
C TRP A 21 -28.56 -10.82 -14.42
N VAL A 22 -28.40 -11.55 -15.53
CA VAL A 22 -28.62 -11.05 -16.89
C VAL A 22 -29.45 -12.08 -17.65
N GLN A 23 -30.28 -11.60 -18.57
CA GLN A 23 -31.01 -12.49 -19.46
C GLN A 23 -30.04 -13.24 -20.39
N PRO A 24 -30.27 -14.55 -20.65
CA PRO A 24 -29.50 -15.29 -21.65
C PRO A 24 -29.48 -14.56 -23.00
N GLY A 25 -28.30 -14.43 -23.61
CA GLY A 25 -28.12 -13.73 -24.89
C GLY A 25 -28.05 -12.20 -24.80
N ARG A 26 -28.15 -11.59 -23.60
CA ARG A 26 -27.98 -10.14 -23.41
C ARG A 26 -26.62 -9.81 -22.77
N PRO A 27 -25.92 -8.77 -23.26
CA PRO A 27 -24.70 -8.31 -22.63
C PRO A 27 -24.99 -7.72 -21.25
N ARG A 28 -24.06 -7.91 -20.31
CA ARG A 28 -24.10 -7.24 -19.00
C ARG A 28 -23.76 -5.76 -19.16
N THR A 29 -24.61 -4.88 -18.65
CA THR A 29 -24.30 -3.44 -18.58
C THR A 29 -23.78 -3.10 -17.19
N LEU A 30 -22.57 -2.56 -17.12
CA LEU A 30 -22.02 -1.96 -15.91
C LEU A 30 -22.28 -0.46 -15.97
N ALA A 31 -23.02 0.07 -14.99
CA ALA A 31 -23.17 1.51 -14.87
C ALA A 31 -21.81 2.12 -14.51
N TYR A 32 -21.36 3.11 -15.28
CA TYR A 32 -20.22 3.92 -14.91
C TYR A 32 -20.66 4.88 -13.79
N LEU A 33 -20.21 4.62 -12.56
CA LEU A 33 -20.63 5.38 -11.38
C LEU A 33 -19.69 6.55 -11.03
N GLY A 34 -18.77 6.91 -11.93
CA GLY A 34 -17.80 7.99 -11.73
C GLY A 34 -16.40 7.51 -11.38
N ASP A 35 -15.65 8.36 -10.67
CA ASP A 35 -14.24 8.12 -10.33
C ASP A 35 -14.05 6.89 -9.44
N HIS A 36 -13.06 6.07 -9.80
CA HIS A 36 -12.63 4.94 -8.98
C HIS A 36 -12.11 5.44 -7.63
N ILE A 37 -12.80 5.05 -6.53
CA ILE A 37 -12.27 5.26 -5.19
C ILE A 37 -11.10 4.28 -5.01
N ARG A 38 -9.88 4.79 -5.17
CA ARG A 38 -8.64 4.05 -4.90
C ARG A 38 -7.83 4.80 -3.85
N GLN A 39 -7.43 4.07 -2.81
CA GLN A 39 -6.46 4.56 -1.85
C GLN A 39 -5.19 3.74 -2.00
N ASN A 40 -4.07 4.43 -2.13
CA ASN A 40 -2.78 3.78 -2.20
C ASN A 40 -2.16 3.77 -0.80
N LEU A 41 -1.47 2.68 -0.50
CA LEU A 41 -0.80 2.39 0.75
C LEU A 41 0.65 2.03 0.44
N ILE A 42 1.56 2.51 1.26
CA ILE A 42 2.90 1.95 1.37
C ILE A 42 2.99 1.21 2.69
N GLY A 43 3.74 0.13 2.70
CA GLY A 43 4.03 -0.54 3.95
C GLY A 43 5.36 -1.25 3.89
N ALA A 44 5.95 -1.41 5.07
CA ALA A 44 7.13 -2.24 5.27
C ALA A 44 6.86 -3.34 6.30
N VAL A 45 7.38 -4.52 6.02
CA VAL A 45 7.26 -5.70 6.90
C VAL A 45 8.64 -6.19 7.32
N CYS A 46 8.78 -6.59 8.58
CA CYS A 46 9.93 -7.32 9.09
C CYS A 46 9.48 -8.72 9.53
N PRO A 47 9.64 -9.75 8.68
CA PRO A 47 9.15 -11.10 8.97
C PRO A 47 9.68 -11.69 10.27
N HIS A 48 10.98 -11.47 10.54
CA HIS A 48 11.64 -11.98 11.74
C HIS A 48 11.02 -11.43 13.03
N LYS A 49 10.57 -10.16 13.01
CA LYS A 49 9.93 -9.51 14.15
C LYS A 49 8.41 -9.62 14.15
N ARG A 50 7.81 -10.15 13.08
CA ARG A 50 6.36 -10.10 12.84
C ARG A 50 5.81 -8.67 12.98
N ALA A 51 6.59 -7.69 12.54
CA ALA A 51 6.26 -6.28 12.63
C ALA A 51 5.86 -5.72 11.26
N THR A 52 4.98 -4.73 11.26
CA THR A 52 4.47 -4.08 10.05
C THR A 52 4.22 -2.60 10.31
N VAL A 53 4.63 -1.76 9.38
CA VAL A 53 4.33 -0.32 9.35
C VAL A 53 3.58 -0.04 8.05
N GLN A 54 2.48 0.71 8.13
CA GLN A 54 1.67 1.07 6.97
C GLN A 54 1.36 2.57 7.02
N PHE A 55 1.36 3.20 5.85
CA PHE A 55 1.03 4.61 5.70
C PHE A 55 0.11 4.79 4.49
N GLY A 56 -1.05 5.40 4.72
CA GLY A 56 -2.07 5.64 3.70
C GLY A 56 -2.19 7.12 3.38
N GLY A 57 -2.20 7.46 2.08
CA GLY A 57 -2.30 8.86 1.64
C GLY A 57 -2.58 8.99 0.14
N ARG A 58 -2.86 10.22 -0.31
CA ARG A 58 -2.85 10.57 -1.74
C ARG A 58 -1.42 10.91 -2.15
N TRP A 59 -0.94 10.30 -3.22
CA TRP A 59 0.48 10.26 -3.55
C TRP A 59 0.92 11.47 -4.38
N ARG A 60 1.96 12.16 -3.90
CA ARG A 60 2.95 12.86 -4.72
C ARG A 60 4.34 12.30 -4.39
N ARG A 61 5.13 12.04 -5.43
CA ARG A 61 6.12 10.94 -5.50
C ARG A 61 7.18 10.92 -4.38
N HIS A 62 7.87 12.03 -4.09
CA HIS A 62 9.02 12.01 -3.18
C HIS A 62 8.69 12.43 -1.75
N ASP A 63 7.84 13.45 -1.57
CA ASP A 63 7.52 13.98 -0.24
C ASP A 63 6.81 12.96 0.65
N VAL A 64 5.91 12.16 0.05
CA VAL A 64 5.15 11.14 0.77
C VAL A 64 6.05 9.97 1.18
N PHE A 65 7.03 9.61 0.34
CA PHE A 65 7.98 8.56 0.68
C PHE A 65 8.88 8.98 1.85
N GLN A 66 9.37 10.22 1.84
CA GLN A 66 10.15 10.73 2.98
C GLN A 66 9.30 10.76 4.26
N LEU A 67 8.04 11.19 4.19
CA LEU A 67 7.12 11.17 5.33
C LEU A 67 6.91 9.74 5.87
N PHE A 68 6.80 8.75 4.99
CA PHE A 68 6.74 7.33 5.39
C PHE A 68 8.02 6.89 6.12
N LEU A 69 9.21 7.24 5.62
CA LEU A 69 10.46 6.93 6.30
C LEU A 69 10.55 7.59 7.69
N ASP A 70 10.07 8.82 7.81
CA ASP A 70 10.05 9.55 9.08
C ASP A 70 9.10 8.89 10.08
N GLU A 71 7.88 8.52 9.66
CA GLU A 71 6.94 7.79 10.51
C GLU A 71 7.46 6.38 10.88
N MET A 72 8.12 5.70 9.95
CA MET A 72 8.78 4.43 10.22
C MET A 72 9.89 4.59 11.26
N ALA A 73 10.70 5.64 11.18
CA ALA A 73 11.78 5.92 12.13
C ALA A 73 11.25 6.29 13.53
N LYS A 74 10.10 6.96 13.62
CA LYS A 74 9.40 7.22 14.90
C LYS A 74 8.88 5.92 15.51
N THR A 75 8.28 5.07 14.69
CA THR A 75 7.64 3.81 15.12
C THR A 75 8.65 2.75 15.51
N ILE A 76 9.84 2.77 14.89
CA ILE A 76 10.92 1.81 15.13
C ILE A 76 12.13 2.58 15.68
N PRO A 77 12.22 2.78 17.01
CA PRO A 77 13.33 3.50 17.61
C PRO A 77 14.67 2.84 17.30
N LYS A 78 15.69 3.68 17.10
CA LYS A 78 17.07 3.20 16.97
C LYS A 78 17.47 2.48 18.26
N ALA A 79 17.93 1.25 18.12
CA ALA A 79 18.48 0.46 19.21
C ALA A 79 19.99 0.28 19.00
N GLN A 80 20.76 0.38 20.08
CA GLN A 80 22.21 0.23 20.02
C GLN A 80 22.59 -1.16 19.46
N GLY A 81 23.54 -1.19 18.52
CA GLY A 81 23.99 -2.42 17.87
C GLY A 81 23.02 -3.00 16.82
N LYS A 82 21.87 -2.35 16.56
CA LYS A 82 20.90 -2.82 15.56
C LYS A 82 20.91 -1.94 14.31
N ARG A 83 21.35 -2.53 13.20
CA ARG A 83 21.23 -1.93 11.87
C ARG A 83 19.89 -2.32 11.24
N GLN A 84 19.12 -1.32 10.82
CA GLN A 84 17.90 -1.48 10.02
C GLN A 84 18.29 -1.41 8.53
N LEU A 85 17.84 -2.38 7.73
CA LEU A 85 17.97 -2.37 6.28
C LEU A 85 16.58 -2.41 5.65
N LEU A 86 16.27 -1.42 4.83
CA LEU A 86 15.02 -1.33 4.09
C LEU A 86 15.28 -1.71 2.63
N MET A 87 14.59 -2.74 2.17
CA MET A 87 14.57 -3.17 0.78
C MET A 87 13.38 -2.50 0.09
N VAL A 88 13.67 -1.78 -0.98
CA VAL A 88 12.72 -1.09 -1.86
C VAL A 88 13.04 -1.45 -3.30
N ASP A 89 12.08 -1.28 -4.20
CA ASP A 89 12.35 -1.33 -5.64
C ASP A 89 13.06 -0.04 -6.11
N ASN A 90 13.35 0.04 -7.42
CA ASN A 90 14.01 1.19 -8.02
C ASN A 90 12.99 2.10 -8.74
N ALA A 91 11.81 2.29 -8.15
CA ALA A 91 10.79 3.18 -8.70
C ALA A 91 11.27 4.64 -8.72
N SER A 92 10.89 5.38 -9.77
CA SER A 92 11.32 6.77 -10.05
C SER A 92 10.28 7.83 -9.70
#